data_AF-A0A9D4BB13-F1
#
_entry.id   AF-A0A9D4BB13-F1
#
_cell.length_a   1.000
_cell.length_b   1.000
_cell.length_c   1.000
_cell.angle_alpha   90.00
_cell.angle_beta   90.00
_cell.angle_gamma   90.00
#
_symmetry.space_group_name_H-M   'P 1'
#
loop_
_entity.id
_entity.type
_entity.pdbx_description
1 polymer ?
#
loop_
_entity_poly.entity_id
_entity_poly.type
_entity_poly.pdbx_seq_one_letter_code
_entity_poly.pdbx_strand_id
1 'polypeptide(L)'
;MNMQINERGRKVILVCEEEAFQFTTRDGETIEKTLIEDLKSTQDEIDTRVIMYALYKKEQGNNTIQIRSLDSDIFCISLYYIQLFDGCKILFDTGAGNHRKLFYMNDVATG
;
A
#
# COMPACT_ATOMS: atom_id res chain seq x y z
N MET A 1 16.64 15.84 -20.94
CA MET A 1 15.70 14.69 -20.91
C MET A 1 14.42 15.21 -20.27
N ASN A 2 13.39 15.47 -21.09
CA ASN A 2 12.16 16.09 -20.63
C ASN A 2 11.29 15.04 -19.94
N MET A 3 11.12 15.15 -18.63
CA MET A 3 10.13 14.37 -17.88
C MET A 3 8.95 15.29 -17.61
N GLN A 4 7.86 15.10 -18.36
CA GLN A 4 6.59 15.76 -18.06
C GLN A 4 6.08 15.21 -16.73
N ILE A 5 6.10 16.06 -15.69
CA ILE A 5 5.52 15.74 -14.39
C ILE A 5 4.03 16.02 -14.49
N ASN A 6 3.24 14.96 -14.37
CA ASN A 6 1.78 14.98 -14.36
C ASN A 6 1.29 15.79 -13.14
N GLU A 7 0.55 16.88 -13.36
CA GLU A 7 0.11 17.88 -12.37
C GLU A 7 -0.98 17.38 -11.38
N ARG A 8 -1.07 16.07 -11.12
CA ARG A 8 -2.04 15.51 -10.17
C ARG A 8 -1.37 15.37 -8.80
N GLY A 9 -1.83 16.17 -7.84
CA GLY A 9 -1.33 16.14 -6.46
C GLY A 9 -1.22 14.71 -5.92
N ARG A 10 -0.08 14.38 -5.30
CA ARG A 10 0.18 13.04 -4.80
C ARG A 10 -0.43 12.90 -3.42
N LYS A 11 -1.24 11.86 -3.21
CA LYS A 11 -1.74 11.48 -1.89
C LYS A 11 -0.83 10.42 -1.30
N VAL A 12 -0.12 10.78 -0.24
CA VAL A 12 0.74 9.86 0.53
C VAL A 12 0.04 9.59 1.85
N ILE A 13 -0.05 8.33 2.27
CA ILE A 13 -0.47 8.00 3.63
C ILE A 13 0.79 7.65 4.41
N LEU A 14 1.03 8.35 5.50
CA LEU A 14 2.10 8.06 6.45
C LEU A 14 1.48 7.53 7.72
N VAL A 15 2.06 6.46 8.25
CA VAL A 15 1.67 5.88 9.52
C VAL A 15 2.80 6.13 10.49
N CYS A 16 2.48 6.68 11.65
CA CYS A 16 3.41 6.90 12.73
C CYS A 16 2.76 6.35 13.99
N GLU A 17 3.41 5.36 14.61
CA GLU A 17 2.89 4.65 15.79
C GLU A 17 1.51 4.03 15.51
N GLU A 18 0.44 4.60 16.05
CA GLU A 18 -0.93 4.08 15.99
C GLU A 18 -1.84 4.94 15.10
N GLU A 19 -1.29 6.01 14.50
CA GLU A 19 -2.03 7.00 13.72
C GLU A 19 -1.61 7.02 12.26
N ALA A 20 -2.60 7.15 11.37
CA ALA A 20 -2.41 7.27 9.93
C ALA A 20 -2.84 8.64 9.42
N PHE A 21 -1.97 9.31 8.67
CA PHE A 21 -2.20 10.65 8.13
C PHE A 21 -2.14 10.64 6.61
N GLN A 22 -3.15 11.23 5.95
CA GLN A 22 -3.09 11.58 4.55
C GLN A 22 -2.38 12.91 4.36
N PHE A 23 -1.36 12.89 3.51
CA PHE A 23 -0.66 14.06 3.02
C PHE A 23 -1.02 14.27 1.55
N THR A 24 -1.55 15.44 1.22
CA THR A 24 -1.69 15.87 -0.18
C THR A 24 -0.54 16.80 -0.50
N THR A 25 0.33 16.39 -1.43
CA THR A 25 1.44 17.22 -1.89
C THR A 25 1.19 17.74 -3.30
N ARG A 26 1.56 18.99 -3.53
CA ARG A 26 1.71 19.58 -4.86
C ARG A 26 3.16 20.04 -4.95
N ASP A 27 3.87 19.56 -5.97
CA ASP A 27 5.26 19.95 -6.24
C ASP A 27 6.27 19.69 -5.09
N GLY A 28 5.96 18.73 -4.22
CA GLY A 28 6.85 18.33 -3.11
C GLY A 28 6.60 19.09 -1.80
N GLU A 29 5.74 20.11 -1.81
CA GLU A 29 5.27 20.77 -0.59
C GLU A 29 3.98 20.10 -0.10
N THR A 30 3.93 19.80 1.20
CA THR A 30 2.73 19.32 1.87
C THR A 30 1.75 20.48 2.00
N ILE A 31 0.57 20.35 1.39
CA ILE A 31 -0.47 21.38 1.45
C ILE A 31 -1.53 21.02 2.50
N GLU A 32 -1.83 19.73 2.67
CA GLU A 32 -2.86 19.26 3.61
C GLU A 32 -2.40 18.00 4.34
N LYS A 33 -2.65 17.97 5.67
CA LYS A 33 -2.47 16.81 6.55
C LYS A 33 -3.82 16.49 7.22
N THR A 34 -4.33 15.29 7.02
CA THR A 34 -5.61 14.84 7.60
C THR A 34 -5.43 13.48 8.28
N LEU A 35 -5.88 13.35 9.52
CA LEU A 35 -5.92 12.07 10.23
C LEU A 35 -6.99 11.16 9.57
N ILE A 36 -6.64 9.90 9.31
CA ILE A 36 -7.58 8.88 8.83
C ILE A 36 -7.93 7.98 10.01
N GLU A 37 -9.08 8.24 10.64
CA GLU A 37 -9.57 7.50 11.80
C GLU A 37 -9.72 6.00 11.52
N ASP A 38 -10.20 5.64 10.33
CA ASP A 38 -10.41 4.25 9.88
C ASP A 38 -9.13 3.41 9.81
N LEU A 39 -7.97 4.06 9.90
CA LEU A 39 -6.65 3.46 9.80
C LEU A 39 -5.89 3.46 11.13
N LYS A 40 -6.54 3.81 12.24
CA LYS A 40 -5.96 3.65 13.59
C LYS A 40 -5.78 2.17 13.92
N SER A 41 -4.68 1.83 14.57
CA SER A 41 -4.29 0.44 14.90
C SER A 41 -3.28 0.42 16.03
N THR A 42 -3.11 -0.71 16.70
CA THR A 42 -2.16 -0.83 17.82
C THR A 42 -0.78 -1.31 17.38
N GLN A 43 0.21 -1.21 18.28
CA GLN A 43 1.55 -1.78 18.04
C GLN A 43 1.57 -3.30 17.86
N ASP A 44 0.57 -4.04 18.34
CA ASP A 44 0.52 -5.50 18.18
C ASP A 44 0.13 -5.94 16.75
N GLU A 45 -0.32 -5.00 15.91
CA GLU A 45 -0.89 -5.25 14.59
C GLU A 45 0.00 -4.74 13.43
N ILE A 46 1.31 -4.61 13.65
CA ILE A 46 2.24 -4.01 12.67
C ILE A 46 2.14 -4.67 11.28
N ASP A 47 2.14 -5.99 11.25
CA ASP A 47 2.20 -6.72 9.97
C ASP A 47 0.82 -6.84 9.31
N THR A 48 -0.24 -6.95 10.10
CA THR A 48 -1.62 -7.01 9.61
C THR A 48 -2.14 -5.65 9.13
N ARG A 49 -1.59 -4.54 9.65
CA ARG A 49 -1.89 -3.18 9.18
C ARG A 49 -1.71 -2.97 7.68
N VAL A 50 -0.73 -3.64 7.06
CA VAL A 50 -0.54 -3.57 5.60
C VAL A 50 -1.82 -3.96 4.86
N ILE A 51 -2.54 -4.96 5.37
CA ILE A 51 -3.81 -5.42 4.79
C ILE A 51 -4.90 -4.38 4.99
N MET A 52 -5.00 -3.80 6.19
CA MET A 52 -5.94 -2.71 6.46
C MET A 52 -5.72 -1.52 5.50
N TYR A 53 -4.47 -1.11 5.27
CA TYR A 53 -4.15 -0.03 4.34
C TYR A 53 -4.49 -0.38 2.89
N ALA A 54 -4.23 -1.61 2.49
CA ALA A 54 -4.61 -2.08 1.17
C ALA A 54 -6.14 -2.09 1.01
N LEU A 55 -6.89 -2.57 2.01
CA LEU A 55 -8.36 -2.58 1.96
C LEU A 55 -8.92 -1.17 1.87
N TYR A 56 -8.41 -0.24 2.68
CA TYR A 56 -8.78 1.17 2.57
C TYR A 56 -8.53 1.72 1.17
N LYS A 57 -7.38 1.42 0.54
CA LYS A 57 -7.12 1.85 -0.85
C LYS A 57 -8.10 1.22 -1.84
N LYS A 58 -8.44 -0.06 -1.67
CA LYS A 58 -9.47 -0.73 -2.48
C LYS A 58 -10.81 0.00 -2.36
N GLU A 59 -11.24 0.33 -1.14
CA GLU A 59 -12.50 1.05 -0.87
C GLU A 59 -12.52 2.47 -1.46
N GLN A 60 -11.35 3.12 -1.55
CA GLN A 60 -11.17 4.37 -2.28
C GLN A 60 -11.19 4.22 -3.82
N GLY A 61 -11.54 3.03 -4.34
CA GLY A 61 -11.67 2.75 -5.77
C GLY A 61 -10.37 2.42 -6.50
N ASN A 62 -9.31 2.05 -5.77
CA ASN A 62 -8.07 1.62 -6.42
C ASN A 62 -8.20 0.18 -6.90
N ASN A 63 -8.09 -0.02 -8.22
CA ASN A 63 -8.19 -1.35 -8.84
C ASN A 63 -6.87 -2.13 -8.81
N THR A 64 -5.77 -1.50 -8.38
CA THR A 64 -4.45 -2.12 -8.26
C THR A 64 -3.72 -1.52 -7.08
N ILE A 65 -3.16 -2.37 -6.23
CA ILE A 65 -2.42 -1.99 -5.03
C ILE A 65 -1.06 -2.70 -5.07
N GLN A 66 0.01 -1.95 -4.81
CA GLN A 66 1.36 -2.48 -4.73
C GLN A 66 1.82 -2.47 -3.27
N ILE A 67 2.11 -3.66 -2.74
CA ILE A 67 2.73 -3.85 -1.43
C ILE A 67 4.23 -4.06 -1.68
N ARG A 68 5.07 -3.16 -1.17
CA ARG A 68 6.52 -3.28 -1.28
C ARG A 68 7.11 -3.68 0.06
N SER A 69 7.65 -4.88 0.15
CA SER A 69 8.28 -5.38 1.37
C SER A 69 9.37 -6.41 1.06
N LEU A 70 10.41 -6.44 1.89
CA LEU A 70 11.40 -7.53 1.93
C LEU A 70 11.04 -8.62 2.94
N ASP A 71 9.97 -8.38 3.71
CA ASP A 71 9.54 -9.24 4.80
C ASP A 71 8.66 -10.39 4.28
N SER A 72 9.03 -11.62 4.61
CA SER A 72 8.27 -12.82 4.26
C SER A 72 6.95 -12.92 5.01
N ASP A 73 6.84 -12.37 6.21
CA ASP A 73 5.61 -12.43 7.01
C ASP A 73 4.53 -11.59 6.35
N ILE A 74 4.90 -10.40 5.85
CA ILE A 74 4.00 -9.55 5.05
C ILE A 74 3.56 -10.25 3.76
N PHE A 75 4.45 -11.03 3.13
CA PHE A 75 4.08 -11.82 1.95
C PHE A 75 3.03 -12.88 2.29
N CYS A 76 3.28 -13.68 3.34
CA CYS A 76 2.37 -14.72 3.79
C CYS A 76 1.02 -14.16 4.25
N ILE A 77 1.02 -13.06 5.01
CA ILE A 77 -0.19 -12.36 5.45
C ILE A 77 -0.97 -11.82 4.25
N SER A 78 -0.28 -11.24 3.26
CA SER A 78 -0.91 -10.76 2.02
C SER A 78 -1.56 -11.89 1.22
N LEU A 79 -0.93 -13.07 1.14
CA LEU A 79 -1.55 -14.25 0.54
C LEU A 79 -2.75 -14.74 1.33
N TYR A 80 -2.62 -14.81 2.66
CA TYR A 80 -3.69 -15.30 3.54
C TYR A 80 -4.98 -14.47 3.37
N TYR A 81 -4.86 -13.15 3.26
CA TYR A 81 -6.00 -12.24 3.11
C TYR A 81 -6.37 -11.92 1.65
N ILE A 82 -5.78 -12.58 0.65
CA ILE A 82 -5.94 -12.22 -0.76
C ILE A 82 -7.42 -12.20 -1.22
N GLN A 83 -8.25 -13.06 -0.63
CA GLN A 83 -9.67 -13.18 -0.96
C GLN A 83 -10.47 -11.91 -0.62
N LEU A 84 -10.00 -11.09 0.33
CA LEU A 84 -10.63 -9.82 0.67
C LEU A 84 -10.47 -8.77 -0.45
N PHE A 85 -9.58 -9.01 -1.40
CA PHE A 85 -9.25 -8.09 -2.49
C PHE A 85 -9.96 -8.39 -3.80
N ASP A 86 -11.12 -9.06 -3.77
CA ASP A 86 -11.90 -9.29 -5.00
C ASP A 86 -12.15 -7.98 -5.78
N GLY A 87 -12.02 -8.03 -7.10
CA GLY A 87 -12.04 -6.87 -8.00
C GLY A 87 -10.81 -5.95 -7.95
N CYS A 88 -9.80 -6.24 -7.11
CA CYS A 88 -8.58 -5.46 -6.97
C CYS A 88 -7.33 -6.33 -7.16
N LYS A 89 -6.36 -5.85 -7.94
CA LYS A 89 -5.10 -6.57 -8.19
C LYS A 89 -4.08 -6.24 -7.11
N ILE A 90 -3.54 -7.26 -6.44
CA ILE A 90 -2.46 -7.08 -5.47
C ILE A 90 -1.12 -7.47 -6.11
N LEU A 91 -0.21 -6.49 -6.17
CA LEU A 91 1.16 -6.65 -6.63
C LEU A 91 2.11 -6.67 -5.43
N PHE A 92 2.87 -7.74 -5.25
CA PHE A 92 3.89 -7.81 -4.21
C PHE A 92 5.28 -7.57 -4.79
N ASP A 93 5.90 -6.49 -4.37
CA ASP A 93 7.19 -6.03 -4.85
C ASP A 93 8.27 -6.25 -3.81
N THR A 94 9.23 -7.11 -4.12
CA THR A 94 10.27 -7.52 -3.17
C THR A 94 11.64 -7.62 -3.84
N GLY A 95 12.70 -7.76 -3.05
CA GLY A 95 14.08 -7.71 -3.50
C GLY A 95 14.61 -6.29 -3.79
N ALA A 96 15.86 -6.22 -4.23
CA ALA A 96 16.57 -4.98 -4.51
C ALA A 96 17.44 -5.10 -5.78
N GLY A 97 17.63 -3.98 -6.48
CA GLY A 97 18.44 -3.91 -7.70
C GLY A 97 17.99 -4.92 -8.75
N ASN A 98 18.96 -5.67 -9.28
CA ASN A 98 18.72 -6.71 -10.30
C ASN A 98 17.97 -7.94 -9.77
N HIS A 99 17.78 -8.06 -8.46
CA HIS A 99 17.04 -9.15 -7.82
C HIS A 99 15.63 -8.74 -7.40
N ARG A 100 15.17 -7.55 -7.81
CA ARG A 100 13.79 -7.11 -7.55
C ARG A 100 12.81 -7.97 -8.35
N LYS A 101 11.77 -8.46 -7.69
CA LYS A 101 10.71 -9.30 -8.25
C LYS A 101 9.36 -8.68 -7.94
N LEU A 102 8.44 -8.84 -8.88
CA LEU A 102 7.05 -8.41 -8.74
C LEU A 102 6.15 -9.63 -8.93
N PHE A 103 5.34 -9.94 -7.93
CA PHE A 103 4.42 -11.06 -7.96
C PHE A 103 2.98 -10.57 -8.04
N TYR A 104 2.17 -11.20 -8.89
CA TYR A 104 0.73 -11.06 -8.87
C TYR A 104 0.19 -12.01 -7.81
N MET A 105 -0.24 -11.48 -6.66
CA MET A 105 -0.59 -12.31 -5.51
C MET A 105 -1.83 -13.18 -5.78
N ASN A 106 -2.75 -12.69 -6.62
CA ASN A 106 -3.90 -13.47 -7.07
C ASN A 106 -3.47 -14.75 -7.81
N ASP A 107 -2.43 -14.68 -8.64
CA ASP A 107 -1.94 -15.85 -9.40
C ASP A 107 -1.26 -16.85 -8.47
N VAL A 108 -0.49 -16.34 -7.50
CA VAL A 108 0.20 -17.17 -6.50
C VAL A 108 -0.79 -17.93 -5.61
N ALA A 109 -1.90 -17.30 -5.24
CA ALA A 109 -2.92 -17.92 -4.38
C ALA A 109 -3.74 -19.04 -5.06
N THR A 110 -3.71 -19.10 -6.40
CA THR A 110 -4.42 -20.13 -7.19
C THR A 110 -3.56 -21.31 -7.61
N GLY A 111 -2.25 -21.27 -7.32
CA GLY A 111 -1.30 -22.36 -7.59
C GLY A 111 -1.22 -23.35 -6.44
#